data_AF-A0A7X7K8P0-F1
#
_entry.id   AF-A0A7X7K8P0-F1
#
_cell.length_a   1.000
_cell.length_b   1.000
_cell.length_c   1.000
_cell.angle_alpha   90.00
_cell.angle_beta   90.00
_cell.angle_gamma   90.00
#
_symmetry.space_group_name_H-M   'P 1'
#
loop_
_entity.id
_entity.type
_entity.pdbx_description
1 polymer ?
#
loop_
_entity_poly.entity_id
_entity_poly.type
_entity_poly.pdbx_seq_one_letter_code
_entity_poly.pdbx_strand_id
1 'polypeptide(L)'
;TPTGSNATFGVQPKYARELHLADSSAEFAHFPGCHYYGATRIVFNSNGTMTVWSPDSEAAVASGAEIRKLDDEGEGPANCGDPTALASTSGATVPLPSDFVIYAAPVPTSAGVPQQIVPSQFLANELPLGNYDPEVHTGEAGADGHHTSGNPNPGTCNSDYLCYEVDKSMLDTRKYRQEGNIYIQGVIKGRVTVAAAQSVVVTGDLMLAGGMNGDDLLGLVATNTVEIMHPRIQKFEWTNCTRLSSYGSCNQRGSWQYRTWSGEGYYPPGTWPKRVANPLTGSNEPTKGIQIQGSIQTLQHSFAVQYFNEGRGRTENGAIWVRGSIAQRYRGAVGQSGNPGKGYDKDYRYDARLKYTAPPYFPHWANAQWSQRYTGEVHTPNELRG
;
A
#
# COMPACT_ATOMS: atom_id res chain seq x y z
N THR A 1 7.16 24.82 -40.81
CA THR A 1 8.04 23.66 -41.14
C THR A 1 8.60 23.13 -39.84
N PRO A 2 8.18 21.94 -39.38
CA PRO A 2 8.66 21.39 -38.11
C PRO A 2 10.13 20.99 -38.27
N THR A 3 11.01 21.55 -37.45
CA THR A 3 12.41 21.16 -37.33
C THR A 3 12.49 19.83 -36.59
N GLY A 4 12.39 18.74 -37.35
CA GLY A 4 12.56 17.38 -36.86
C GLY A 4 13.96 17.14 -36.30
N SER A 5 14.05 16.20 -35.35
CA SER A 5 15.30 15.74 -34.75
C SER A 5 16.37 15.49 -35.81
N ASN A 6 17.48 16.23 -35.75
CA ASN A 6 18.67 15.92 -36.53
C ASN A 6 19.29 14.65 -35.97
N ALA A 7 19.24 13.56 -36.74
CA ALA A 7 20.04 12.38 -36.45
C ALA A 7 21.52 12.76 -36.60
N THR A 8 22.26 12.77 -35.49
CA THR A 8 23.70 13.03 -35.51
C THR A 8 24.44 11.77 -35.96
N PHE A 9 24.63 11.63 -37.26
CA PHE A 9 25.49 10.58 -37.81
C PHE A 9 26.97 10.94 -37.58
N GLY A 10 27.76 9.99 -37.07
CA GLY A 10 29.20 10.18 -36.80
C GLY A 10 29.60 10.25 -35.32
N VAL A 11 28.66 10.15 -34.39
CA VAL A 11 28.97 9.97 -32.95
C VAL A 11 29.11 8.48 -32.67
N GLN A 12 30.30 8.03 -32.29
CA GLN A 12 30.49 6.67 -31.80
C GLN A 12 29.68 6.48 -30.51
N PRO A 13 28.91 5.38 -30.35
CA PRO A 13 28.25 5.08 -29.10
C PRO A 13 29.30 4.96 -28.00
N LYS A 14 29.30 5.90 -27.07
CA LYS A 14 30.09 5.84 -25.84
C LYS A 14 29.22 5.25 -24.76
N TYR A 15 29.82 4.44 -23.88
CA TYR A 15 29.16 4.08 -22.63
C TYR A 15 28.75 5.37 -21.91
N ALA A 16 27.45 5.55 -21.70
CA ALA A 16 26.96 6.61 -20.85
C ALA A 16 27.47 6.37 -19.43
N ARG A 17 27.70 7.44 -18.67
CA ARG A 17 27.91 7.31 -17.23
C ARG A 17 26.69 6.59 -16.66
N GLU A 18 26.92 5.57 -15.84
CA GLU A 18 25.83 4.88 -15.15
C GLU A 18 25.05 5.90 -14.32
N LEU A 19 23.75 5.99 -14.60
CA LEU A 19 22.82 6.84 -13.88
C LEU A 19 21.93 5.93 -13.05
N HIS A 20 22.07 6.03 -11.74
CA HIS A 20 21.17 5.35 -10.81
C HIS A 20 20.01 6.29 -10.48
N LEU A 21 18.81 5.72 -10.41
CA LEU A 21 17.72 6.38 -9.72
C LEU A 21 18.10 6.54 -8.25
N ALA A 22 17.63 7.62 -7.65
CA ALA A 22 17.70 7.74 -6.20
C ALA A 22 16.94 6.56 -5.58
N ASP A 23 17.57 5.88 -4.63
CA ASP A 23 16.97 4.78 -3.86
C ASP A 23 16.01 5.31 -2.78
N SER A 24 15.30 6.42 -3.05
CA SER A 24 14.45 7.11 -2.08
C SER A 24 13.38 7.95 -2.77
N SER A 25 12.19 7.99 -2.17
CA SER A 25 11.11 8.89 -2.58
C SER A 25 11.21 10.28 -1.92
N ALA A 26 12.32 10.62 -1.27
CA ALA A 26 12.46 11.88 -0.52
C ALA A 26 12.17 13.13 -1.36
N GLU A 27 12.52 13.11 -2.66
CA GLU A 27 12.22 14.21 -3.59
C GLU A 27 10.72 14.53 -3.68
N PHE A 28 9.83 13.55 -3.44
CA PHE A 28 8.39 13.79 -3.45
C PHE A 28 7.94 14.76 -2.36
N ALA A 29 8.71 14.95 -1.28
CA ALA A 29 8.44 15.96 -0.27
C ALA A 29 8.53 17.40 -0.82
N HIS A 30 9.17 17.59 -1.97
CA HIS A 30 9.35 18.90 -2.61
C HIS A 30 8.33 19.18 -3.72
N PHE A 31 7.67 18.16 -4.28
CA PHE A 31 6.74 18.35 -5.38
C PHE A 31 5.37 18.90 -4.93
N PRO A 32 4.72 19.76 -5.73
CA PRO A 32 3.37 20.24 -5.48
C PRO A 32 2.38 19.08 -5.43
N GLY A 33 1.47 19.10 -4.46
CA GLY A 33 0.60 17.96 -4.20
C GLY A 33 -0.06 17.94 -2.83
N CYS A 34 -0.72 16.82 -2.54
CA CYS A 34 -1.26 16.52 -1.22
C CYS A 34 -0.28 15.64 -0.44
N HIS A 35 0.17 16.15 0.70
CA HIS A 35 1.16 15.53 1.57
C HIS A 35 0.48 15.07 2.85
N TYR A 36 0.56 13.78 3.11
CA TYR A 36 0.00 13.13 4.29
C TYR A 36 1.13 12.54 5.12
N TYR A 37 0.90 12.36 6.42
CA TYR A 37 1.95 11.94 7.34
C TYR A 37 1.54 10.66 8.05
N GLY A 38 2.46 9.69 8.04
CA GLY A 38 2.26 8.38 8.62
C GLY A 38 1.48 7.42 7.74
N ALA A 39 0.75 6.50 8.34
CA ALA A 39 -0.14 5.60 7.63
C ALA A 39 -1.28 6.42 7.03
N THR A 40 -1.49 6.28 5.73
CA THR A 40 -2.51 7.00 4.98
C THR A 40 -3.35 6.03 4.16
N ARG A 41 -4.67 6.09 4.25
CA ARG A 41 -5.58 5.32 3.39
C ARG A 41 -6.27 6.23 2.42
N ILE A 42 -6.40 5.78 1.18
CA ILE A 42 -7.08 6.51 0.10
C ILE A 42 -8.03 5.59 -0.64
N VAL A 43 -9.27 6.03 -0.78
CA VAL A 43 -10.25 5.44 -1.71
C VAL A 43 -10.51 6.45 -2.81
N PHE A 44 -10.11 6.12 -4.04
CA PHE A 44 -10.37 6.95 -5.21
C PHE A 44 -11.81 6.76 -5.71
N ASN A 45 -12.50 7.87 -5.96
CA ASN A 45 -13.90 7.89 -6.37
C ASN A 45 -14.02 8.21 -7.86
N SER A 46 -14.93 7.53 -8.56
CA SER A 46 -15.13 7.66 -10.01
C SER A 46 -15.58 9.05 -10.47
N ASN A 47 -16.00 9.92 -9.54
CA ASN A 47 -16.36 11.31 -9.81
C ASN A 47 -15.16 12.27 -9.82
N GLY A 48 -13.92 11.80 -9.62
CA GLY A 48 -12.72 12.65 -9.58
C GLY A 48 -12.39 13.22 -8.20
N THR A 49 -12.96 12.64 -7.14
CA THR A 49 -12.54 12.90 -5.76
C THR A 49 -11.80 11.69 -5.18
N MET A 50 -11.22 11.87 -4.01
CA MET A 50 -10.68 10.80 -3.18
C MET A 50 -11.12 11.01 -1.73
N THR A 51 -11.39 9.92 -1.02
CA THR A 51 -11.60 9.95 0.43
C THR A 51 -10.32 9.49 1.10
N VAL A 52 -9.81 10.31 2.02
CA VAL A 52 -8.49 10.12 2.65
C VAL A 52 -8.64 10.03 4.17
N TRP A 53 -7.93 9.08 4.75
CA TRP A 53 -7.70 8.97 6.18
C TRP A 53 -6.20 9.07 6.44
N SER A 54 -5.79 9.97 7.32
CA SER A 54 -4.39 10.15 7.71
C SER A 54 -4.33 10.80 9.09
N PRO A 55 -4.58 10.03 10.16
CA PRO A 55 -4.79 10.57 11.50
C PRO A 55 -3.56 11.31 12.04
N ASP A 56 -2.36 10.87 11.68
CA ASP A 56 -1.12 11.49 12.15
C ASP A 56 -0.76 12.80 11.43
N SER A 57 -1.51 13.17 10.38
CA SER A 57 -1.34 14.46 9.71
C SER A 57 -1.71 15.64 10.61
N GLU A 58 -2.61 15.46 11.59
CA GLU A 58 -2.93 16.51 12.57
C GLU A 58 -1.73 16.86 13.45
N ALA A 59 -1.10 15.84 14.05
CA ALA A 59 0.10 16.02 14.86
C ALA A 59 1.28 16.57 14.02
N ALA A 60 1.42 16.10 12.77
CA ALA A 60 2.45 16.61 11.87
C ALA A 60 2.26 18.10 11.55
N VAL A 61 1.05 18.54 11.23
CA VAL A 61 0.73 19.96 10.98
C VAL A 61 0.96 20.80 12.23
N ALA A 62 0.56 20.32 13.41
CA ALA A 62 0.84 20.99 14.68
C ALA A 62 2.36 21.16 14.94
N SER A 63 3.19 20.33 14.32
CA SER A 63 4.67 20.42 14.37
C SER A 63 5.29 21.23 13.22
N GLY A 64 4.49 21.86 12.36
CA GLY A 64 4.93 22.73 11.26
C GLY A 64 4.95 22.07 9.87
N ALA A 65 4.39 20.88 9.72
CA ALA A 65 4.29 20.20 8.43
C ALA A 65 3.14 20.77 7.56
N GLU A 66 3.22 20.61 6.24
CA GLU A 66 2.25 21.15 5.29
C GLU A 66 1.50 20.01 4.58
N ILE A 67 0.16 20.04 4.58
CA ILE A 67 -0.65 19.03 3.86
C ILE A 67 -0.88 19.42 2.40
N ARG A 68 -0.98 20.71 2.11
CA ARG A 68 -1.17 21.23 0.75
C ARG A 68 0.11 21.93 0.33
N LYS A 69 0.86 21.33 -0.58
CA LYS A 69 2.11 21.89 -1.09
C LYS A 69 1.90 22.52 -2.47
N LEU A 70 2.39 23.75 -2.62
CA LEU A 70 2.39 24.50 -3.88
C LEU A 70 3.77 24.44 -4.52
N ASP A 71 3.83 24.69 -5.82
CA ASP A 71 5.08 24.97 -6.51
C ASP A 71 5.55 26.42 -6.27
N ASP A 72 6.69 26.75 -6.85
CA ASP A 72 7.34 28.06 -6.70
C ASP A 72 6.51 29.19 -7.31
N GLU A 73 5.61 28.87 -8.25
CA GLU A 73 4.64 29.77 -8.87
C GLU A 73 3.33 29.92 -8.05
N GLY A 74 3.16 29.12 -7.00
CA GLY A 74 1.97 29.13 -6.15
C GLY A 74 0.82 28.27 -6.65
N GLU A 75 1.05 27.41 -7.64
CA GLU A 75 0.10 26.45 -8.19
C GLU A 75 0.14 25.13 -7.41
N GLY A 76 -1.00 24.44 -7.34
CA GLY A 76 -1.11 23.18 -6.63
C GLY A 76 -2.55 22.72 -6.45
N PRO A 77 -2.79 21.63 -5.71
CA PRO A 77 -4.15 21.11 -5.50
C PRO A 77 -5.07 22.15 -4.87
N ALA A 78 -6.35 22.15 -5.23
CA ALA A 78 -7.33 23.07 -4.65
C ALA A 78 -7.54 22.83 -3.14
N ASN A 79 -7.55 21.56 -2.72
CA ASN A 79 -7.75 21.16 -1.33
C ASN A 79 -7.12 19.77 -1.12
N CYS A 80 -6.50 19.56 0.05
CA CYS A 80 -5.92 18.28 0.45
C CYS A 80 -6.53 17.73 1.76
N GLY A 81 -7.52 18.41 2.33
CA GLY A 81 -8.29 17.98 3.49
C GLY A 81 -7.87 18.72 4.75
N ASP A 82 -8.85 18.93 5.63
CA ASP A 82 -8.60 19.44 6.98
C ASP A 82 -8.01 18.32 7.86
N PRO A 83 -6.97 18.59 8.68
CA PRO A 83 -6.36 17.56 9.54
C PRO A 83 -7.35 16.85 10.47
N THR A 84 -8.32 17.58 11.03
CA THR A 84 -9.36 17.00 11.89
C THR A 84 -10.25 16.03 11.11
N ALA A 85 -10.63 16.39 9.88
CA ALA A 85 -11.42 15.53 9.02
C ALA A 85 -10.64 14.28 8.58
N LEU A 86 -9.33 14.42 8.31
CA LEU A 86 -8.43 13.32 7.97
C LEU A 86 -8.24 12.32 9.13
N ALA A 87 -8.35 12.78 10.38
CA ALA A 87 -8.32 11.94 11.58
C ALA A 87 -9.68 11.35 11.97
N SER A 88 -10.77 11.80 11.35
CA SER A 88 -12.11 11.31 11.64
C SER A 88 -12.35 9.90 11.08
N THR A 89 -13.34 9.19 11.63
CA THR A 89 -13.77 7.89 11.13
C THR A 89 -14.29 7.95 9.69
N SER A 90 -14.87 9.07 9.27
CA SER A 90 -15.38 9.29 7.90
C SER A 90 -14.29 9.64 6.89
N GLY A 91 -13.13 10.12 7.36
CA GLY A 91 -12.08 10.67 6.51
C GLY A 91 -12.47 11.99 5.84
N ALA A 92 -11.53 12.59 5.12
CA ALA A 92 -11.77 13.79 4.33
C ALA A 92 -12.00 13.42 2.86
N THR A 93 -13.11 13.87 2.26
CA THR A 93 -13.32 13.75 0.81
C THR A 93 -12.87 15.02 0.12
N VAL A 94 -11.89 14.91 -0.77
CA VAL A 94 -11.23 16.03 -1.45
C VAL A 94 -11.09 15.75 -2.96
N PRO A 95 -10.96 16.78 -3.82
CA PRO A 95 -10.67 16.56 -5.23
C PRO A 95 -9.38 15.76 -5.42
N LEU A 96 -9.33 14.91 -6.44
CA LEU A 96 -8.07 14.27 -6.84
C LEU A 96 -7.09 15.39 -7.28
N PRO A 97 -5.85 15.42 -6.75
CA PRO A 97 -4.84 16.41 -7.13
C PRO A 97 -4.28 16.08 -8.53
N SER A 98 -5.07 16.32 -9.56
CA SER A 98 -4.71 16.04 -10.95
C SER A 98 -3.49 16.86 -11.37
N ASP A 99 -2.60 16.23 -12.13
CA ASP A 99 -1.28 16.71 -12.56
C ASP A 99 -0.27 16.95 -11.42
N PHE A 100 -0.59 16.53 -10.19
CA PHE A 100 0.26 16.67 -9.00
C PHE A 100 0.55 15.32 -8.33
N VAL A 101 1.22 15.36 -7.18
CA VAL A 101 1.52 14.16 -6.38
C VAL A 101 0.57 13.99 -5.19
N ILE A 102 0.41 12.75 -4.78
CA ILE A 102 -0.02 12.39 -3.42
C ILE A 102 1.18 11.74 -2.76
N TYR A 103 1.65 12.28 -1.63
CA TYR A 103 2.82 11.75 -0.92
C TYR A 103 2.48 11.42 0.52
N ALA A 104 2.81 10.22 0.97
CA ALA A 104 2.84 9.91 2.41
C ALA A 104 4.28 9.95 2.90
N ALA A 105 4.57 10.97 3.69
CA ALA A 105 5.82 11.17 4.39
C ALA A 105 5.80 10.40 5.73
N PRO A 106 6.98 10.10 6.31
CA PRO A 106 7.02 9.67 7.68
C PRO A 106 6.55 10.81 8.59
N VAL A 107 5.99 10.48 9.76
CA VAL A 107 5.59 11.50 10.72
C VAL A 107 6.84 12.20 11.28
N PRO A 108 6.91 13.54 11.31
CA PRO A 108 8.04 14.26 11.89
C PRO A 108 8.26 13.85 13.35
N THR A 109 9.52 13.65 13.75
CA THR A 109 9.84 13.29 15.14
C THR A 109 9.37 14.34 16.15
N SER A 110 9.33 15.62 15.73
CA SER A 110 8.78 16.75 16.50
C SER A 110 7.29 16.64 16.81
N ALA A 111 6.54 15.84 16.04
CA ALA A 111 5.12 15.59 16.29
C ALA A 111 4.88 14.60 17.45
N GLY A 112 5.92 13.94 17.97
CA GLY A 112 5.82 13.10 19.16
C GLY A 112 4.98 11.82 19.00
N VAL A 113 4.68 11.40 17.78
CA VAL A 113 3.84 10.21 17.54
C VAL A 113 4.65 8.92 17.79
N PRO A 114 4.22 8.02 18.68
CA PRO A 114 5.04 6.89 19.16
C PRO A 114 5.06 5.69 18.20
N GLN A 115 6.24 5.14 17.90
CA GLN A 115 6.41 3.95 17.04
C GLN A 115 5.51 2.78 17.46
N GLN A 116 4.42 2.58 16.73
CA GLN A 116 3.35 1.64 17.09
C GLN A 116 2.69 1.06 15.85
N ILE A 117 2.16 -0.15 16.02
CA ILE A 117 1.31 -0.81 15.03
C ILE A 117 0.13 0.10 14.69
N VAL A 118 -0.23 0.16 13.41
CA VAL A 118 -1.43 0.88 12.98
C VAL A 118 -2.65 0.25 13.65
N PRO A 119 -3.45 1.03 14.40
CA PRO A 119 -4.65 0.51 15.01
C PRO A 119 -5.66 0.20 13.92
N SER A 120 -5.94 -1.07 13.71
CA SER A 120 -6.90 -1.52 12.70
C SER A 120 -7.87 -2.48 13.36
N GLN A 121 -9.11 -2.02 13.58
CA GLN A 121 -10.21 -2.96 13.72
C GLN A 121 -10.49 -3.51 12.32
N PHE A 122 -10.19 -4.79 12.10
CA PHE A 122 -10.52 -5.51 10.86
C PHE A 122 -12.03 -5.82 10.79
N LEU A 123 -12.86 -4.81 10.99
CA LEU A 123 -14.30 -4.93 10.81
C LEU A 123 -14.64 -4.62 9.34
N ALA A 124 -15.21 -5.60 8.65
CA ALA A 124 -16.05 -5.40 7.46
C ALA A 124 -15.46 -4.58 6.29
N ASN A 125 -14.25 -4.91 5.80
CA ASN A 125 -13.68 -4.38 4.54
C ASN A 125 -13.18 -2.93 4.55
N GLU A 126 -12.99 -2.38 5.73
CA GLU A 126 -12.29 -1.11 5.87
C GLU A 126 -10.94 -1.42 6.50
N LEU A 127 -9.88 -0.83 5.98
CA LEU A 127 -8.76 -0.46 6.82
C LEU A 127 -9.15 0.89 7.40
N PRO A 128 -10.02 1.01 8.42
CA PRO A 128 -9.97 2.25 9.15
C PRO A 128 -8.55 2.28 9.72
N LEU A 129 -7.82 3.35 9.44
CA LEU A 129 -6.82 3.82 10.39
C LEU A 129 -7.65 4.26 11.61
N GLY A 130 -8.22 3.28 12.30
CA GLY A 130 -9.30 3.46 13.24
C GLY A 130 -8.74 3.86 14.58
N ASN A 131 -9.64 4.22 15.50
CA ASN A 131 -9.24 4.43 16.87
C ASN A 131 -8.76 3.09 17.44
N TYR A 132 -7.47 3.06 17.75
CA TYR A 132 -6.98 2.31 18.89
C TYR A 132 -7.85 2.69 20.06
N ASP A 133 -8.31 1.70 20.82
CA ASP A 133 -8.54 1.97 22.23
C ASP A 133 -7.15 1.89 22.90
N PRO A 134 -6.55 3.02 23.32
CA PRO A 134 -5.26 3.01 23.99
C PRO A 134 -5.31 2.26 25.31
N GLU A 135 -6.46 2.26 25.95
CA GLU A 135 -6.65 1.63 27.24
C GLU A 135 -6.54 0.11 27.10
N VAL A 136 -6.91 -0.45 25.95
CA VAL A 136 -6.77 -1.88 25.61
C VAL A 136 -5.31 -2.39 25.59
N HIS A 137 -4.32 -1.50 25.62
CA HIS A 137 -2.91 -1.91 25.58
C HIS A 137 -2.02 -1.19 26.59
N THR A 138 -2.52 -0.15 27.27
CA THR A 138 -1.80 0.52 28.37
C THR A 138 -2.45 0.29 29.74
N GLY A 139 -3.53 -0.49 29.81
CA GLY A 139 -4.22 -0.82 31.06
C GLY A 139 -3.43 -1.78 31.95
N GLU A 140 -3.34 -1.43 33.23
CA GLU A 140 -3.04 -2.41 34.27
C GLU A 140 -4.18 -3.46 34.31
N ALA A 141 -3.84 -4.71 34.61
CA ALA A 141 -4.84 -5.78 34.71
C ALA A 141 -5.94 -5.40 35.73
N GLY A 142 -7.20 -5.34 35.29
CA GLY A 142 -8.35 -4.97 36.11
C GLY A 142 -8.85 -3.51 35.98
N ALA A 143 -8.30 -2.71 35.06
CA ALA A 143 -8.92 -1.45 34.65
C ALA A 143 -10.18 -1.69 33.78
N ASP A 144 -11.07 -0.70 33.68
CA ASP A 144 -12.26 -0.77 32.83
C ASP A 144 -11.86 -1.16 31.39
N GLY A 145 -12.56 -2.17 30.82
CA GLY A 145 -12.20 -2.76 29.52
C GLY A 145 -11.22 -3.93 29.57
N HIS A 146 -10.56 -4.19 30.71
CA HIS A 146 -9.66 -5.34 30.95
C HIS A 146 -10.21 -6.28 32.01
N HIS A 147 -11.34 -6.90 31.72
CA HIS A 147 -11.92 -7.88 32.62
C HIS A 147 -11.11 -9.18 32.51
N THR A 148 -10.38 -9.55 33.55
CA THR A 148 -10.04 -10.97 33.79
C THR A 148 -10.34 -11.28 35.25
N SER A 149 -11.60 -11.56 35.57
CA SER A 149 -11.91 -12.25 36.82
C SER A 149 -11.88 -13.77 36.56
N GLY A 150 -11.03 -14.49 37.29
CA GLY A 150 -10.97 -15.96 37.23
C GLY A 150 -9.73 -16.57 36.57
N ASN A 151 -9.76 -17.90 36.42
CA ASN A 151 -8.66 -18.70 35.88
C ASN A 151 -8.79 -18.67 34.35
N PRO A 152 -7.93 -17.94 33.60
CA PRO A 152 -8.03 -17.91 32.15
C PRO A 152 -7.95 -19.34 31.63
N ASN A 153 -8.93 -19.70 30.80
CA ASN A 153 -8.85 -20.89 30.00
C ASN A 153 -8.38 -20.46 28.59
N PRO A 154 -7.08 -20.63 28.28
CA PRO A 154 -6.52 -20.52 26.95
C PRO A 154 -7.41 -21.26 25.97
N GLY A 155 -7.96 -20.57 24.97
CA GLY A 155 -8.95 -21.17 24.07
C GLY A 155 -10.34 -20.53 24.08
N THR A 156 -10.61 -19.51 24.91
CA THR A 156 -11.94 -18.87 24.97
C THR A 156 -11.85 -17.35 24.80
N CYS A 157 -12.60 -16.80 23.85
CA CYS A 157 -12.83 -15.35 23.72
C CYS A 157 -14.27 -15.07 24.12
N ASN A 158 -14.47 -14.24 25.13
CA ASN A 158 -15.78 -13.86 25.65
C ASN A 158 -15.70 -12.49 26.34
N SER A 159 -16.78 -12.05 26.97
CA SER A 159 -16.84 -10.79 27.71
C SER A 159 -15.82 -10.69 28.86
N ASP A 160 -15.29 -11.81 29.33
CA ASP A 160 -14.34 -11.92 30.44
C ASP A 160 -12.89 -12.22 29.97
N TYR A 161 -12.67 -12.40 28.65
CA TYR A 161 -11.38 -12.66 28.02
C TYR A 161 -11.37 -12.07 26.61
N LEU A 162 -10.90 -10.83 26.50
CA LEU A 162 -10.79 -10.13 25.21
C LEU A 162 -9.64 -10.73 24.37
N CYS A 163 -9.95 -11.06 23.12
CA CYS A 163 -8.99 -11.47 22.11
C CYS A 163 -8.94 -10.42 21.01
N TYR A 164 -7.76 -10.22 20.43
CA TYR A 164 -7.57 -9.27 19.35
C TYR A 164 -7.24 -10.01 18.06
N GLU A 165 -7.87 -9.59 16.98
CA GLU A 165 -7.56 -10.07 15.63
C GLU A 165 -6.86 -8.96 14.87
N VAL A 166 -5.67 -9.27 14.35
CA VAL A 166 -4.87 -8.33 13.56
C VAL A 166 -4.27 -9.05 12.37
N ASP A 167 -4.17 -8.36 11.24
CA ASP A 167 -3.40 -8.86 10.11
C ASP A 167 -1.91 -8.91 10.48
N LYS A 168 -1.33 -10.09 10.32
CA LYS A 168 0.09 -10.36 10.59
C LYS A 168 1.02 -9.40 9.84
N SER A 169 0.64 -8.91 8.66
CA SER A 169 1.45 -7.95 7.89
C SER A 169 1.63 -6.63 8.62
N MET A 170 0.64 -6.23 9.43
CA MET A 170 0.65 -4.98 10.19
C MET A 170 1.55 -5.05 11.44
N LEU A 171 2.03 -6.24 11.80
CA LEU A 171 2.99 -6.46 12.88
C LEU A 171 4.43 -6.15 12.47
N ASP A 172 4.69 -5.99 11.17
CA ASP A 172 5.99 -5.58 10.66
C ASP A 172 6.26 -4.13 11.10
N THR A 173 7.46 -3.85 11.61
CA THR A 173 7.84 -2.50 12.05
C THR A 173 7.78 -1.49 10.91
N ARG A 174 7.95 -1.94 9.67
CA ARG A 174 7.81 -1.11 8.46
C ARG A 174 6.36 -0.71 8.19
N LYS A 175 5.38 -1.29 8.89
CA LYS A 175 3.95 -0.94 8.82
C LYS A 175 3.48 -0.09 9.99
N TYR A 176 4.40 0.34 10.85
CA TYR A 176 4.05 1.23 11.95
C TYR A 176 3.46 2.54 11.43
N ARG A 177 2.61 3.15 12.27
CA ARG A 177 1.81 4.31 11.88
C ARG A 177 2.64 5.52 11.45
N GLN A 178 3.91 5.62 11.83
CA GLN A 178 4.79 6.75 11.50
C GLN A 178 5.49 6.60 10.16
N GLU A 179 5.50 5.41 9.55
CA GLU A 179 6.47 5.08 8.52
C GLU A 179 6.19 5.73 7.15
N GLY A 180 4.99 6.28 6.92
CA GLY A 180 4.63 6.84 5.61
C GLY A 180 4.20 5.75 4.62
N ASN A 181 3.31 4.86 5.03
CA ASN A 181 2.69 3.84 4.16
C ASN A 181 1.39 4.36 3.57
N ILE A 182 1.10 4.06 2.30
CA ILE A 182 -0.20 4.36 1.68
C ILE A 182 -0.97 3.09 1.38
N TYR A 183 -2.24 3.03 1.76
CA TYR A 183 -3.19 1.96 1.48
C TYR A 183 -4.23 2.44 0.47
N ILE A 184 -4.25 1.88 -0.75
CA ILE A 184 -5.03 2.45 -1.86
C ILE A 184 -5.92 1.45 -2.61
N GLN A 185 -7.04 1.98 -3.12
CA GLN A 185 -7.97 1.32 -4.04
C GLN A 185 -8.86 2.35 -4.73
N GLY A 186 -9.60 1.95 -5.77
CA GLY A 186 -10.70 2.73 -6.33
C GLY A 186 -10.55 3.09 -7.81
N VAL A 187 -11.28 4.13 -8.22
CA VAL A 187 -11.30 4.63 -9.60
C VAL A 187 -10.66 6.02 -9.65
N ILE A 188 -9.60 6.15 -10.45
CA ILE A 188 -8.84 7.38 -10.66
C ILE A 188 -9.40 8.10 -11.89
N LYS A 189 -9.81 9.35 -11.72
CA LYS A 189 -10.22 10.25 -12.80
C LYS A 189 -9.35 11.51 -12.73
N GLY A 190 -8.35 11.56 -13.60
CA GLY A 190 -7.25 12.51 -13.62
C GLY A 190 -5.90 11.83 -13.76
N ARG A 191 -4.83 12.63 -13.73
CA ARG A 191 -3.44 12.18 -13.81
C ARG A 191 -2.77 12.39 -12.46
N VAL A 192 -2.23 11.37 -11.81
CA VAL A 192 -1.65 11.52 -10.47
C VAL A 192 -0.51 10.53 -10.25
N THR A 193 0.48 10.91 -9.46
CA THR A 193 1.47 9.98 -8.90
C THR A 193 1.28 9.87 -7.39
N VAL A 194 1.09 8.65 -6.92
CA VAL A 194 1.01 8.30 -5.50
C VAL A 194 2.37 7.77 -5.06
N ALA A 195 3.02 8.48 -4.14
CA ALA A 195 4.33 8.16 -3.62
C ALA A 195 4.29 7.87 -2.12
N ALA A 196 5.08 6.91 -1.66
CA ALA A 196 5.17 6.56 -0.24
C ALA A 196 6.63 6.51 0.23
N ALA A 197 6.90 7.16 1.37
CA ALA A 197 8.19 7.12 2.05
C ALA A 197 8.58 5.70 2.48
N GLN A 198 7.60 4.82 2.71
CA GLN A 198 7.82 3.41 3.00
C GLN A 198 7.24 2.53 1.89
N SER A 199 5.97 2.12 1.97
CA SER A 199 5.34 1.23 0.98
C SER A 199 4.01 1.76 0.48
N VAL A 200 3.68 1.43 -0.78
CA VAL A 200 2.31 1.53 -1.29
C VAL A 200 1.69 0.14 -1.22
N VAL A 201 0.60 0.01 -0.48
CA VAL A 201 -0.18 -1.20 -0.29
C VAL A 201 -1.46 -1.08 -1.11
N VAL A 202 -1.58 -1.89 -2.15
CA VAL A 202 -2.76 -1.97 -3.00
C VAL A 202 -3.76 -2.90 -2.33
N THR A 203 -4.84 -2.33 -1.84
CA THR A 203 -5.87 -3.02 -1.05
C THR A 203 -7.03 -3.48 -1.96
N GLY A 204 -7.15 -2.92 -3.14
CA GLY A 204 -8.18 -3.27 -4.11
C GLY A 204 -7.82 -2.90 -5.53
N ASP A 205 -8.77 -3.11 -6.44
CA ASP A 205 -8.64 -2.71 -7.83
C ASP A 205 -8.32 -1.20 -7.92
N LEU A 206 -7.36 -0.86 -8.78
CA LEU A 206 -7.00 0.50 -9.16
C LEU A 206 -7.32 0.66 -10.64
N MET A 207 -8.39 1.39 -10.93
CA MET A 207 -8.96 1.53 -12.26
C MET A 207 -8.87 2.98 -12.73
N LEU A 208 -8.67 3.20 -14.02
CA LEU A 208 -8.75 4.51 -14.65
C LEU A 208 -10.18 4.74 -15.14
N ALA A 209 -10.76 5.91 -14.87
CA ALA A 209 -12.16 6.22 -15.22
C ALA A 209 -12.41 6.17 -16.73
N GLY A 210 -11.48 6.69 -17.53
CA GLY A 210 -11.46 6.62 -18.99
C GLY A 210 -10.85 5.32 -19.56
N GLY A 211 -10.46 4.38 -18.70
CA GLY A 211 -9.80 3.12 -19.07
C GLY A 211 -8.47 3.31 -19.79
N MET A 212 -8.04 2.27 -20.52
CA MET A 212 -6.71 2.21 -21.15
C MET A 212 -6.56 3.09 -22.41
N ASN A 213 -7.62 3.75 -22.86
CA ASN A 213 -7.62 4.64 -24.02
C ASN A 213 -7.93 6.11 -23.65
N GLY A 214 -8.23 6.40 -22.38
CA GLY A 214 -8.49 7.75 -21.90
C GLY A 214 -7.21 8.52 -21.55
N ASP A 215 -7.38 9.68 -20.93
CA ASP A 215 -6.27 10.57 -20.53
C ASP A 215 -5.84 10.38 -19.07
N ASP A 216 -6.60 9.61 -18.29
CA ASP A 216 -6.29 9.33 -16.88
C ASP A 216 -4.99 8.50 -16.77
N LEU A 217 -4.15 8.83 -15.79
CA LEU A 217 -2.89 8.14 -15.54
C LEU A 217 -2.64 7.99 -14.04
N LEU A 218 -2.13 6.84 -13.65
CA LEU A 218 -1.69 6.55 -12.28
C LEU A 218 -0.22 6.14 -12.28
N GLY A 219 0.57 6.81 -11.45
CA GLY A 219 1.91 6.37 -11.06
C GLY A 219 1.90 5.91 -9.60
N LEU A 220 2.52 4.77 -9.31
CA LEU A 220 2.80 4.28 -7.96
C LEU A 220 4.30 4.27 -7.74
N VAL A 221 4.77 4.98 -6.73
CA VAL A 221 6.19 5.06 -6.38
C VAL A 221 6.37 4.71 -4.90
N ALA A 222 7.17 3.71 -4.59
CA ALA A 222 7.50 3.39 -3.21
C ALA A 222 9.02 3.39 -3.01
N THR A 223 9.48 3.98 -1.91
CA THR A 223 10.88 3.81 -1.49
C THR A 223 11.20 2.33 -1.33
N ASN A 224 10.38 1.60 -0.58
CA ASN A 224 10.60 0.19 -0.31
C ASN A 224 9.86 -0.71 -1.31
N THR A 225 8.58 -1.00 -1.07
CA THR A 225 7.82 -2.02 -1.79
C THR A 225 6.46 -1.47 -2.25
N VAL A 226 6.04 -1.81 -3.47
CA VAL A 226 4.62 -1.75 -3.85
C VAL A 226 4.07 -3.15 -3.68
N GLU A 227 3.08 -3.33 -2.81
CA GLU A 227 2.59 -4.66 -2.46
C GLU A 227 1.09 -4.77 -2.57
N ILE A 228 0.62 -5.93 -2.97
CA ILE A 228 -0.80 -6.27 -2.96
C ILE A 228 -1.13 -6.86 -1.60
N MET A 229 -2.14 -6.28 -0.97
CA MET A 229 -2.64 -6.77 0.31
C MET A 229 -3.20 -8.16 0.14
N HIS A 230 -2.74 -9.07 0.99
CA HIS A 230 -3.20 -10.45 1.01
C HIS A 230 -3.23 -10.91 2.46
N PRO A 231 -4.34 -10.61 3.15
CA PRO A 231 -4.37 -10.58 4.59
C PRO A 231 -4.24 -11.95 5.24
N ARG A 232 -3.57 -11.96 6.40
CA ARG A 232 -3.46 -13.10 7.29
C ARG A 232 -3.89 -12.68 8.68
N ILE A 233 -5.14 -12.97 9.03
CA ILE A 233 -5.63 -12.63 10.37
C ILE A 233 -5.02 -13.60 11.36
N GLN A 234 -4.32 -13.03 12.34
CA GLN A 234 -3.75 -13.71 13.48
C GLN A 234 -4.47 -13.24 14.73
N LYS A 235 -4.84 -14.22 15.56
CA LYS A 235 -5.49 -13.98 16.84
C LYS A 235 -4.46 -13.93 17.97
N PHE A 236 -4.67 -12.96 18.87
CA PHE A 236 -3.82 -12.67 20.03
C PHE A 236 -4.64 -12.65 21.31
N GLU A 237 -4.02 -13.11 22.40
CA GLU A 237 -4.50 -12.93 23.77
C GLU A 237 -3.48 -12.13 24.57
N TRP A 238 -3.95 -11.21 25.42
CA TRP A 238 -3.14 -10.59 26.46
C TRP A 238 -3.18 -11.49 27.69
N THR A 239 -2.06 -12.10 28.05
CA THR A 239 -2.03 -13.12 29.10
C THR A 239 -0.76 -13.08 29.92
N ASN A 240 -0.87 -13.38 31.22
CA ASN A 240 0.29 -13.69 32.06
C ASN A 240 0.56 -15.20 32.16
N CYS A 241 -0.21 -16.01 31.44
CA CYS A 241 -0.01 -17.44 31.40
C CYS A 241 1.20 -17.80 30.51
N THR A 242 2.28 -18.26 31.13
CA THR A 242 3.52 -18.59 30.41
C THR A 242 3.59 -20.04 29.98
N ARG A 243 2.81 -20.95 30.59
CA ARG A 243 2.69 -22.35 30.17
C ARG A 243 1.29 -22.91 30.33
N LEU A 244 0.94 -23.78 29.38
CA LEU A 244 -0.30 -24.56 29.38
C LEU A 244 -0.07 -25.97 29.88
N SER A 245 -1.07 -26.51 30.57
CA SER A 245 -1.19 -27.94 30.78
C SER A 245 -1.62 -28.65 29.48
N SER A 246 -1.53 -29.98 29.47
CA SER A 246 -2.04 -30.83 28.38
C SER A 246 -3.55 -30.69 28.14
N TYR A 247 -4.29 -30.11 29.10
CA TYR A 247 -5.74 -29.90 29.05
C TYR A 247 -6.13 -28.44 28.72
N GLY A 248 -5.16 -27.61 28.31
CA GLY A 248 -5.40 -26.22 27.92
C GLY A 248 -5.45 -25.21 29.07
N SER A 249 -5.47 -25.66 30.32
CA SER A 249 -5.49 -24.77 31.49
C SER A 249 -4.13 -24.13 31.77
N CYS A 250 -4.14 -22.92 32.34
CA CYS A 250 -2.91 -22.26 32.76
C CYS A 250 -2.28 -22.95 33.98
N ASN A 251 -1.02 -23.38 33.88
CA ASN A 251 -0.30 -24.02 35.00
C ASN A 251 0.95 -23.25 35.45
N GLN A 252 1.39 -22.23 34.71
CA GLN A 252 2.45 -21.31 35.12
C GLN A 252 2.12 -19.88 34.70
N ARG A 253 2.41 -18.93 35.59
CA ARG A 253 2.20 -17.50 35.37
C ARG A 253 3.52 -16.74 35.44
N GLY A 254 3.66 -15.69 34.65
CA GLY A 254 4.81 -14.80 34.61
C GLY A 254 4.38 -13.37 34.31
N SER A 255 5.22 -12.60 33.61
CA SER A 255 4.85 -11.26 33.16
C SER A 255 3.77 -11.30 32.08
N TRP A 256 2.90 -10.29 32.10
CA TRP A 256 1.89 -10.09 31.06
C TRP A 256 2.55 -9.85 29.71
N GLN A 257 2.04 -10.53 28.68
CA GLN A 257 2.54 -10.45 27.32
C GLN A 257 1.46 -10.83 26.30
N TYR A 258 1.65 -10.41 25.05
CA TYR A 258 0.85 -10.92 23.94
C TYR A 258 1.27 -12.36 23.63
N ARG A 259 0.28 -13.23 23.53
CA ARG A 259 0.47 -14.61 23.08
C ARG A 259 -0.34 -14.86 21.83
N THR A 260 0.32 -15.41 20.81
CA THR A 260 -0.32 -15.88 19.59
C THR A 260 -1.02 -17.21 19.85
N TRP A 261 -2.22 -17.36 19.29
CA TRP A 261 -2.87 -18.65 19.26
C TRP A 261 -2.24 -19.54 18.17
N SER A 262 -1.91 -20.78 18.53
CA SER A 262 -1.39 -21.76 17.58
C SER A 262 -2.51 -22.25 16.66
N GLY A 263 -2.33 -22.10 15.34
CA GLY A 263 -3.22 -22.69 14.34
C GLY A 263 -4.13 -21.71 13.58
N GLU A 264 -4.08 -20.40 13.86
CA GLU A 264 -4.93 -19.42 13.17
C GLU A 264 -4.10 -18.39 12.38
N GLY A 265 -4.26 -18.49 11.06
CA GLY A 265 -3.76 -17.60 10.01
C GLY A 265 -4.75 -17.62 8.84
N TYR A 266 -6.05 -17.55 9.16
CA TYR A 266 -7.12 -17.74 8.19
C TYR A 266 -7.20 -16.52 7.25
N TYR A 267 -7.57 -16.80 6.01
CA TYR A 267 -7.87 -15.76 5.04
C TYR A 267 -9.29 -15.25 5.30
N PRO A 268 -9.51 -13.97 5.63
CA PRO A 268 -10.85 -13.49 5.97
C PRO A 268 -11.83 -13.78 4.81
N PRO A 269 -13.07 -14.26 5.08
CA PRO A 269 -13.97 -14.73 4.03
C PRO A 269 -14.37 -13.58 3.10
N GLY A 270 -14.17 -13.73 1.78
CA GLY A 270 -14.80 -12.87 0.75
C GLY A 270 -14.47 -11.37 0.75
N THR A 271 -13.46 -10.93 1.51
CA THR A 271 -13.26 -9.50 1.81
C THR A 271 -12.15 -8.81 1.01
N TRP A 272 -11.20 -9.59 0.47
CA TRP A 272 -10.02 -9.06 -0.22
C TRP A 272 -9.67 -9.84 -1.50
N PRO A 273 -9.14 -9.17 -2.54
CA PRO A 273 -8.98 -7.72 -2.67
C PRO A 273 -10.32 -7.01 -2.89
N LYS A 274 -10.42 -5.72 -2.55
CA LYS A 274 -11.64 -4.96 -2.85
C LYS A 274 -11.81 -4.86 -4.37
N ARG A 275 -12.93 -5.37 -4.87
CA ARG A 275 -13.23 -5.36 -6.31
C ARG A 275 -13.98 -4.11 -6.71
N VAL A 276 -13.59 -3.52 -7.83
CA VAL A 276 -14.23 -2.35 -8.42
C VAL A 276 -14.63 -2.71 -9.84
N ALA A 277 -15.90 -2.51 -10.17
CA ALA A 277 -16.37 -2.71 -11.53
C ALA A 277 -15.67 -1.74 -12.47
N ASN A 278 -15.20 -2.25 -13.60
CA ASN A 278 -14.57 -1.44 -14.63
C ASN A 278 -15.56 -0.33 -15.07
N PRO A 279 -15.18 0.96 -14.99
CA PRO A 279 -16.07 2.08 -15.29
C PRO A 279 -16.66 2.04 -16.70
N LEU A 280 -16.00 1.38 -17.66
CA LEU A 280 -16.43 1.30 -19.06
C LEU A 280 -17.33 0.10 -19.36
N THR A 281 -17.15 -1.01 -18.66
CA THR A 281 -17.85 -2.29 -18.96
C THR A 281 -18.84 -2.69 -17.87
N GLY A 282 -18.76 -2.10 -16.67
CA GLY A 282 -19.58 -2.47 -15.51
C GLY A 282 -19.26 -3.84 -14.91
N SER A 283 -18.20 -4.50 -15.37
CA SER A 283 -17.79 -5.85 -14.93
C SER A 283 -16.53 -5.83 -14.07
N ASN A 284 -16.42 -6.78 -13.14
CA ASN A 284 -15.16 -7.02 -12.42
C ASN A 284 -14.19 -7.78 -13.33
N GLU A 285 -13.08 -7.15 -13.68
CA GLU A 285 -12.08 -7.68 -14.60
C GLU A 285 -10.69 -7.59 -13.95
N PRO A 286 -10.03 -8.73 -13.67
CA PRO A 286 -10.46 -10.12 -13.92
C PRO A 286 -11.62 -10.56 -13.03
N THR A 287 -12.36 -11.62 -13.39
CA THR A 287 -13.46 -12.14 -12.55
C THR A 287 -12.99 -12.55 -11.15
N LYS A 288 -11.77 -13.10 -11.03
CA LYS A 288 -11.06 -13.36 -9.77
C LYS A 288 -9.66 -12.77 -9.85
N GLY A 289 -9.25 -12.07 -8.79
CA GLY A 289 -7.95 -11.42 -8.73
C GLY A 289 -8.06 -9.94 -8.43
N ILE A 290 -7.12 -9.18 -8.97
CA ILE A 290 -7.00 -7.73 -8.79
C ILE A 290 -6.46 -7.10 -10.06
N GLN A 291 -6.88 -5.89 -10.37
CA GLN A 291 -6.36 -5.11 -11.48
C GLN A 291 -5.72 -3.81 -11.01
N ILE A 292 -4.54 -3.51 -11.54
CA ILE A 292 -3.83 -2.25 -11.37
C ILE A 292 -3.63 -1.63 -12.76
N GLN A 293 -4.34 -0.55 -13.04
CA GLN A 293 -4.15 0.29 -14.22
C GLN A 293 -3.25 1.47 -13.86
N GLY A 294 -1.93 1.29 -14.00
CA GLY A 294 -0.94 2.30 -13.60
C GLY A 294 0.50 1.81 -13.71
N SER A 295 1.43 2.77 -13.75
CA SER A 295 2.88 2.52 -13.71
C SER A 295 3.35 2.29 -12.29
N ILE A 296 4.14 1.26 -12.06
CA ILE A 296 4.64 0.85 -10.75
C ILE A 296 6.15 1.02 -10.73
N GLN A 297 6.67 1.73 -9.73
CA GLN A 297 8.10 1.88 -9.49
C GLN A 297 8.46 1.67 -8.01
N THR A 298 9.40 0.77 -7.75
CA THR A 298 9.94 0.50 -6.40
C THR A 298 11.44 0.76 -6.38
N LEU A 299 11.90 1.61 -5.47
CA LEU A 299 13.26 2.14 -5.51
C LEU A 299 14.28 1.22 -4.82
N GLN A 300 13.97 0.68 -3.64
CA GLN A 300 14.86 -0.17 -2.86
C GLN A 300 14.51 -1.66 -2.91
N HIS A 301 13.28 -2.03 -3.25
CA HIS A 301 12.85 -3.43 -3.12
C HIS A 301 12.04 -3.94 -4.34
N SER A 302 10.77 -4.32 -4.15
CA SER A 302 10.05 -5.18 -5.10
C SER A 302 8.59 -4.79 -5.29
N PHE A 303 7.99 -5.24 -6.39
CA PHE A 303 6.55 -5.41 -6.50
C PHE A 303 6.15 -6.83 -6.07
N ALA A 304 5.40 -6.98 -4.97
CA ALA A 304 5.15 -8.29 -4.34
C ALA A 304 3.70 -8.48 -3.84
N VAL A 305 3.36 -9.70 -3.42
CA VAL A 305 2.12 -10.00 -2.69
C VAL A 305 2.48 -10.38 -1.25
N GLN A 306 1.80 -9.81 -0.27
CA GLN A 306 1.96 -10.19 1.13
C GLN A 306 1.63 -11.68 1.33
N TYR A 307 2.41 -12.42 2.12
CA TYR A 307 2.15 -13.85 2.40
C TYR A 307 1.73 -14.68 1.17
N PHE A 308 2.42 -14.48 0.04
CA PHE A 308 2.07 -15.08 -1.25
C PHE A 308 2.04 -16.63 -1.23
N ASN A 309 2.68 -17.23 -0.25
CA ASN A 309 2.83 -18.67 -0.02
C ASN A 309 1.80 -19.25 0.96
N GLU A 310 0.89 -18.45 1.48
CA GLU A 310 -0.09 -18.87 2.49
C GLU A 310 -1.54 -18.65 2.01
N GLY A 311 -2.50 -19.30 2.67
CA GLY A 311 -3.96 -19.15 2.47
C GLY A 311 -4.54 -19.76 1.20
N ARG A 312 -5.38 -18.98 0.48
CA ARG A 312 -6.21 -19.45 -0.64
C ARG A 312 -5.36 -20.04 -1.76
N GLY A 313 -5.90 -21.05 -2.45
CA GLY A 313 -5.27 -21.60 -3.64
C GLY A 313 -5.17 -20.57 -4.76
N ARG A 314 -4.19 -20.73 -5.64
CA ARG A 314 -3.97 -19.86 -6.80
C ARG A 314 -5.22 -19.69 -7.67
N THR A 315 -5.95 -20.77 -7.93
CA THR A 315 -7.21 -20.76 -8.70
C THR A 315 -8.35 -19.99 -8.01
N GLU A 316 -8.34 -19.94 -6.68
CA GLU A 316 -9.32 -19.16 -5.91
C GLU A 316 -8.98 -17.67 -5.91
N ASN A 317 -7.69 -17.35 -5.79
CA ASN A 317 -7.18 -15.98 -5.85
C ASN A 317 -7.32 -15.37 -7.24
N GLY A 318 -7.12 -16.17 -8.30
CA GLY A 318 -7.12 -15.68 -9.68
C GLY A 318 -5.83 -14.95 -10.05
N ALA A 319 -5.94 -13.90 -10.86
CA ALA A 319 -4.78 -13.24 -11.47
C ALA A 319 -4.60 -11.77 -11.05
N ILE A 320 -3.35 -11.35 -10.97
CA ILE A 320 -2.99 -9.93 -10.92
C ILE A 320 -2.88 -9.43 -12.34
N TRP A 321 -3.77 -8.53 -12.72
CA TRP A 321 -3.72 -7.81 -13.99
C TRP A 321 -3.00 -6.49 -13.78
N VAL A 322 -1.82 -6.32 -14.38
CA VAL A 322 -1.18 -5.01 -14.46
C VAL A 322 -1.33 -4.52 -15.88
N ARG A 323 -1.89 -3.32 -16.03
CA ARG A 323 -2.05 -2.60 -17.30
C ARG A 323 -1.29 -1.28 -17.15
N GLY A 324 -0.01 -1.30 -17.47
CA GLY A 324 0.91 -0.22 -17.07
C GLY A 324 2.37 -0.59 -17.29
N SER A 325 3.24 -0.24 -16.35
CA SER A 325 4.64 -0.64 -16.35
C SER A 325 5.05 -1.11 -14.95
N ILE A 326 6.10 -1.94 -14.86
CA ILE A 326 6.66 -2.37 -13.58
C ILE A 326 8.16 -2.17 -13.63
N ALA A 327 8.67 -1.34 -12.74
CA ALA A 327 10.08 -1.08 -12.54
C ALA A 327 10.41 -1.38 -11.08
N GLN A 328 11.27 -2.37 -10.83
CA GLN A 328 11.57 -2.86 -9.49
C GLN A 328 13.05 -3.23 -9.36
N ARG A 329 13.64 -3.01 -8.19
CA ARG A 329 15.04 -3.34 -7.92
C ARG A 329 15.25 -4.85 -7.87
N TYR A 330 14.36 -5.54 -7.16
CA TYR A 330 14.32 -7.00 -7.09
C TYR A 330 12.95 -7.49 -7.57
N ARG A 331 12.93 -8.69 -8.15
CA ARG A 331 11.68 -9.32 -8.58
C ARG A 331 10.94 -9.86 -7.36
N GLY A 332 9.79 -9.29 -7.05
CA GLY A 332 8.95 -9.77 -5.95
C GLY A 332 8.17 -11.04 -6.29
N ALA A 333 7.94 -11.85 -5.24
CA ALA A 333 7.08 -13.03 -5.32
C ALA A 333 5.61 -12.61 -5.22
N VAL A 334 4.77 -13.20 -6.07
CA VAL A 334 3.30 -12.97 -6.03
C VAL A 334 2.51 -14.27 -5.89
N GLY A 335 3.19 -15.41 -6.04
CA GLY A 335 2.58 -16.73 -6.01
C GLY A 335 3.63 -17.82 -6.22
N GLN A 336 3.25 -19.05 -5.89
CA GLN A 336 4.08 -20.25 -6.02
C GLN A 336 3.66 -21.07 -7.24
N SER A 337 4.65 -21.67 -7.91
CA SER A 337 4.41 -22.79 -8.83
C SER A 337 4.15 -24.08 -8.01
N GLY A 338 3.38 -25.01 -8.57
CA GLY A 338 3.07 -26.30 -7.92
C GLY A 338 1.58 -26.59 -7.81
N ASN A 339 1.23 -27.78 -7.33
CA ASN A 339 -0.15 -28.22 -7.09
C ASN A 339 -0.30 -28.74 -5.64
N PRO A 340 -1.04 -28.05 -4.76
CA PRO A 340 -1.71 -26.76 -4.99
C PRO A 340 -0.75 -25.56 -4.84
N GLY A 341 -0.66 -24.71 -5.86
CA GLY A 341 0.04 -23.43 -5.78
C GLY A 341 -0.74 -22.40 -4.96
N LYS A 342 -0.01 -21.48 -4.30
CA LYS A 342 -0.56 -20.37 -3.50
C LYS A 342 -0.29 -19.01 -4.17
N GLY A 343 -0.96 -17.96 -3.70
CA GLY A 343 -0.83 -16.59 -4.22
C GLY A 343 -1.61 -16.39 -5.52
N TYR A 344 -1.10 -15.60 -6.46
CA TYR A 344 -1.81 -15.19 -7.67
C TYR A 344 -1.11 -15.60 -8.97
N ASP A 345 -1.93 -15.78 -10.02
CA ASP A 345 -1.49 -15.71 -11.41
C ASP A 345 -1.04 -14.29 -11.81
N LYS A 346 -0.30 -14.18 -12.92
CA LYS A 346 0.20 -12.90 -13.46
C LYS A 346 -0.30 -12.68 -14.88
N ASP A 347 -0.86 -11.52 -15.17
CA ASP A 347 -1.08 -11.00 -16.52
C ASP A 347 -0.62 -9.54 -16.55
N TYR A 348 0.63 -9.32 -16.95
CA TYR A 348 1.23 -7.99 -17.02
C TYR A 348 1.31 -7.56 -18.49
N ARG A 349 0.64 -6.45 -18.82
CA ARG A 349 0.64 -5.88 -20.16
C ARG A 349 1.04 -4.43 -20.10
N TYR A 350 1.91 -4.05 -21.03
CA TYR A 350 2.39 -2.69 -21.13
C TYR A 350 1.26 -1.74 -21.56
N ASP A 351 1.12 -0.61 -20.87
CA ASP A 351 0.26 0.47 -21.32
C ASP A 351 0.99 1.31 -22.39
N ALA A 352 0.52 1.21 -23.63
CA ALA A 352 1.14 1.87 -24.78
C ALA A 352 1.14 3.40 -24.69
N ARG A 353 0.26 4.01 -23.89
CA ARG A 353 0.21 5.47 -23.67
C ARG A 353 1.47 5.98 -22.97
N LEU A 354 2.10 5.16 -22.13
CA LEU A 354 3.30 5.49 -21.37
C LEU A 354 4.53 5.79 -22.24
N LYS A 355 4.46 5.47 -23.54
CA LYS A 355 5.45 5.90 -24.53
C LYS A 355 5.44 7.40 -24.78
N TYR A 356 4.29 8.05 -24.63
CA TYR A 356 4.07 9.45 -25.00
C TYR A 356 3.81 10.36 -23.80
N THR A 357 3.28 9.81 -22.71
CA THR A 357 2.97 10.57 -21.51
C THR A 357 3.23 9.72 -20.26
N ALA A 358 3.94 10.29 -19.29
CA ALA A 358 4.14 9.67 -17.99
C ALA A 358 3.13 10.21 -16.98
N PRO A 359 2.85 9.48 -15.87
CA PRO A 359 2.23 10.07 -14.70
C PRO A 359 3.04 11.30 -14.24
N PRO A 360 2.39 12.33 -13.64
CA PRO A 360 3.05 13.57 -13.26
C PRO A 360 4.14 13.29 -12.21
N TYR A 361 5.32 13.93 -12.33
CA TYR A 361 6.47 13.74 -11.42
C TYR A 361 6.95 12.29 -11.28
N PHE A 362 6.59 11.39 -12.21
CA PHE A 362 7.04 10.00 -12.14
C PHE A 362 8.56 9.91 -12.37
N PRO A 363 9.33 9.17 -11.54
CA PRO A 363 10.79 9.20 -11.65
C PRO A 363 11.28 8.67 -12.99
N HIS A 364 12.14 9.44 -13.65
CA HIS A 364 12.68 9.09 -14.96
C HIS A 364 13.96 8.26 -14.83
N TRP A 365 14.06 7.17 -15.60
CA TRP A 365 15.19 6.23 -15.63
C TRP A 365 16.38 6.78 -16.45
N ALA A 366 16.70 8.06 -16.28
CA ALA A 366 17.58 8.91 -17.09
C ALA A 366 16.95 9.51 -18.36
N ASN A 367 17.49 10.67 -18.74
CA ASN A 367 17.22 11.39 -19.99
C ASN A 367 17.71 10.59 -21.20
N ALA A 368 17.10 9.44 -21.47
CA ALA A 368 17.41 8.67 -22.65
C ALA A 368 17.07 9.51 -23.89
N GLN A 369 18.08 9.82 -24.71
CA GLN A 369 17.89 10.39 -26.06
C GLN A 369 17.23 9.41 -27.03
N TRP A 370 16.88 8.21 -26.55
CA TRP A 370 16.36 7.09 -27.30
C TRP A 370 14.90 6.87 -26.94
N SER A 371 14.03 6.86 -27.95
CA SER A 371 12.61 6.54 -27.76
C SER A 371 12.35 5.05 -27.94
N GLN A 372 11.41 4.52 -27.18
CA GLN A 372 10.99 3.12 -27.28
C GLN A 372 10.33 2.86 -28.64
N ARG A 373 11.01 2.12 -29.53
CA ARG A 373 10.49 1.76 -30.85
C ARG A 373 9.61 0.51 -30.83
N TYR A 374 9.93 -0.46 -29.98
CA TYR A 374 9.24 -1.75 -29.85
C TYR A 374 9.31 -2.24 -28.40
N THR A 375 8.28 -2.96 -27.96
CA THR A 375 8.30 -3.75 -26.72
C THR A 375 7.94 -5.19 -27.03
N GLY A 376 8.61 -6.11 -26.36
CA GLY A 376 8.35 -7.54 -26.46
C GLY A 376 8.93 -8.26 -25.26
N GLU A 377 8.42 -9.45 -25.00
CA GLU A 377 9.01 -10.33 -24.00
C GLU A 377 10.34 -10.87 -24.54
N VAL A 378 11.45 -10.54 -23.87
CA VAL A 378 12.75 -11.13 -24.18
C VAL A 378 12.88 -12.39 -23.33
N HIS A 379 12.98 -13.55 -23.97
CA HIS A 379 13.32 -14.79 -23.28
C HIS A 379 14.70 -14.62 -22.64
N THR A 380 14.79 -14.76 -21.31
CA THR A 380 16.07 -14.79 -20.61
C THR A 380 16.94 -15.90 -21.22
N PRO A 381 18.12 -15.61 -21.79
CA PRO A 381 19.02 -16.61 -22.33
C PRO A 381 19.33 -17.69 -21.30
N ASN A 382 19.48 -18.94 -21.73
CA ASN A 382 19.69 -20.06 -20.82
C ASN A 382 20.99 -19.90 -20.01
N GLU A 383 22.04 -19.31 -20.57
CA GLU A 383 23.29 -19.02 -19.85
C GLU A 383 23.16 -18.02 -18.69
N LEU A 384 22.07 -17.25 -18.63
CA LEU A 384 21.80 -16.27 -17.56
C LEU A 384 20.80 -16.79 -16.51
N ARG A 385 20.30 -18.02 -16.69
CA ARG A 385 19.43 -18.69 -15.73
C ARG A 385 20.33 -19.47 -14.76
N GLY A 386 20.42 -18.98 -13.52
CA GLY A 386 21.20 -19.60 -12.45
C GLY A 386 20.68 -20.96 -12.00
#